data_AF-A0A919HQ36-F1
#
_entry.id   AF-A0A919HQ36-F1
#
_cell.length_a   1.000
_cell.length_b   1.000
_cell.length_c   1.000
_cell.angle_alpha   90.00
_cell.angle_beta   90.00
_cell.angle_gamma   90.00
#
_symmetry.space_group_name_H-M   'P 1'
#
loop_
_entity.id
_entity.type
_entity.pdbx_description
1 polymer ?
#
loop_
_entity_poly.entity_id
_entity_poly.type
_entity_poly.pdbx_seq_one_letter_code
_entity_poly.pdbx_strand_id
1 'polypeptide(L)'
;MWPTPTRGVSEIRLALRYRSNDSLLRHFKDTSTLYLEIVDYPGEWLLDLPMLAQDYLSWSRQMTGLLQGQRAEWSARWRQLCAGLDPLAPADEARLADIAAARTDYLHACKREGLHFIQPGRFVLPGEMAGAPALQFSRGPTSTPSAKPSWRRPINTATPACCANATNTIAKGW
;
A
#
# COMPACT_ATOMS: atom_id res chain seq x y z
N MET A 1 -21.89 12.23 19.69
CA MET A 1 -20.81 12.30 18.68
C MET A 1 -19.96 11.05 18.82
N TRP A 2 -19.68 10.34 17.73
CA TRP A 2 -18.77 9.18 17.74
C TRP A 2 -17.30 9.62 17.64
N PRO A 3 -16.34 8.82 18.14
CA PRO A 3 -14.91 9.10 18.01
C PRO A 3 -14.48 9.16 16.54
N THR A 4 -13.40 9.89 16.29
CA THR A 4 -12.79 9.98 14.96
C THR A 4 -12.19 8.63 14.56
N PRO A 5 -12.42 8.14 13.33
CA PRO A 5 -11.80 6.91 12.84
C PRO A 5 -10.27 6.98 12.79
N THR A 6 -9.63 5.83 12.98
CA THR A 6 -8.18 5.64 12.99
C THR A 6 -7.56 5.98 11.63
N ARG A 7 -6.47 6.77 11.63
CA ARG A 7 -5.78 7.23 10.41
C ARG A 7 -4.33 6.73 10.28
N GLY A 8 -3.83 6.05 11.31
CA GLY A 8 -2.46 5.56 11.42
C GLY A 8 -2.35 4.56 12.56
N VAL A 9 -1.13 4.15 12.92
CA VAL A 9 -0.92 3.26 14.07
C VAL A 9 -1.08 4.05 15.36
N SER A 10 -1.83 3.50 16.31
CA SER A 10 -1.90 4.02 17.67
C SER A 10 -1.75 2.87 18.67
N GLU A 11 -1.12 3.17 19.81
CA GLU A 11 -0.83 2.18 20.84
C GLU A 11 -1.32 2.71 22.19
N ILE A 12 -1.90 1.83 22.99
CA ILE A 12 -2.14 2.08 24.41
C ILE A 12 -1.65 0.90 25.24
N ARG A 13 -0.97 1.23 26.34
CA ARG A 13 -0.49 0.25 27.31
C ARG A 13 -1.25 0.39 28.62
N LEU A 14 -1.85 -0.71 29.07
CA LEU A 14 -2.61 -0.81 30.30
C LEU A 14 -1.84 -1.66 31.31
N ALA A 15 -1.64 -1.13 32.53
CA ALA A 15 -1.10 -1.89 33.65
C ALA A 15 -2.26 -2.38 34.53
N LEU A 16 -2.66 -3.63 34.31
CA LEU A 16 -3.78 -4.27 35.01
C LEU A 16 -3.28 -4.97 36.26
N ARG A 17 -3.51 -4.39 37.43
CA ARG A 17 -3.22 -5.03 38.72
C ARG A 17 -4.37 -5.97 39.08
N TYR A 18 -4.06 -7.23 39.35
CA TYR A 18 -5.03 -8.27 39.69
C TYR A 18 -4.49 -9.22 40.76
N ARG A 19 -5.38 -9.96 41.42
CA ARG A 19 -5.01 -11.06 42.31
C ARG A 19 -5.14 -12.38 41.55
N SER A 20 -4.05 -13.14 41.46
CA SER A 20 -4.09 -14.46 40.84
C SER A 20 -4.83 -15.45 41.77
N ASN A 21 -5.70 -16.28 41.21
CA ASN A 21 -6.40 -17.33 41.95
C ASN A 21 -5.53 -18.57 42.22
N ASP A 22 -4.29 -18.57 41.72
CA ASP A 22 -3.38 -19.72 41.83
C ASP A 22 -2.96 -19.96 43.29
N SER A 23 -3.35 -21.13 43.81
CA SER A 23 -3.50 -21.38 45.25
C SER A 23 -2.18 -21.37 46.03
N LEU A 24 -1.07 -21.70 45.37
CA LEU A 24 0.22 -21.96 46.02
C LEU A 24 1.07 -20.69 46.22
N LEU A 25 0.82 -19.61 45.47
CA LEU A 25 1.61 -18.36 45.52
C LEU A 25 0.95 -17.23 46.31
N ARG A 26 -0.29 -17.43 46.80
CA ARG A 26 -1.04 -16.44 47.59
C ARG A 26 -0.31 -15.89 48.82
N HIS A 27 0.63 -16.66 49.38
CA HIS A 27 1.33 -16.28 50.61
C HIS A 27 2.63 -15.50 50.35
N PHE A 28 3.03 -15.34 49.07
CA PHE A 28 4.28 -14.68 48.69
C PHE A 28 4.10 -13.49 47.73
N LYS A 29 3.00 -13.42 46.97
CA LYS A 29 2.66 -12.27 46.11
C LYS A 29 1.17 -11.98 46.14
N ASP A 30 0.80 -10.89 46.78
CA ASP A 30 -0.60 -10.50 47.03
C ASP A 30 -1.26 -9.78 45.83
N THR A 31 -0.45 -9.36 44.84
CA THR A 31 -0.93 -8.75 43.59
C THR A 31 0.05 -9.00 42.44
N SER A 32 -0.48 -9.31 41.26
CA SER A 32 0.24 -9.42 40.00
C SER A 32 -0.16 -8.26 39.08
N THR A 33 0.73 -7.87 38.17
CA THR A 33 0.44 -6.85 37.15
C THR A 33 0.56 -7.47 35.76
N LEU A 34 -0.50 -7.41 34.96
CA LEU A 34 -0.50 -7.71 33.53
C LEU A 34 -0.31 -6.39 32.77
N TYR A 35 0.72 -6.32 31.93
CA TYR A 35 0.87 -5.23 30.98
C TYR A 35 0.24 -5.64 29.66
N LEU A 36 -0.91 -5.05 29.34
CA LEU A 36 -1.62 -5.27 28.09
C LEU A 36 -1.30 -4.12 27.12
N GLU A 37 -0.82 -4.45 25.94
CA GLU A 37 -0.56 -3.51 24.85
C GLU A 37 -1.62 -3.71 23.78
N ILE A 38 -2.34 -2.65 23.44
CA ILE A 38 -3.36 -2.65 22.40
C ILE A 38 -2.87 -1.74 21.28
N VAL A 39 -2.64 -2.33 20.11
CA VAL A 39 -2.20 -1.63 18.89
C VAL A 39 -3.38 -1.58 17.92
N ASP A 40 -3.82 -0.38 17.58
CA ASP A 40 -4.85 -0.12 16.57
C ASP A 40 -4.20 0.39 15.29
N TYR A 41 -4.56 -0.20 14.15
CA TYR A 41 -3.98 0.11 12.84
C TYR A 41 -5.03 -0.01 11.73
N PRO A 42 -4.87 0.71 10.59
CA PRO A 42 -5.82 0.61 9.48
C PRO A 42 -5.76 -0.76 8.79
N GLY A 43 -6.89 -1.46 8.75
CA GLY A 43 -6.97 -2.79 8.12
C GLY A 43 -6.62 -2.81 6.63
N GLU A 44 -6.78 -1.67 5.93
CA GLU A 44 -6.42 -1.52 4.52
C GLU A 44 -4.93 -1.74 4.27
N TRP A 45 -4.07 -1.59 5.28
CA TRP A 45 -2.65 -1.85 5.12
C TRP A 45 -2.38 -3.34 4.88
N LEU A 46 -3.17 -4.24 5.49
CA LEU A 46 -3.05 -5.69 5.27
C LEU A 46 -3.34 -6.07 3.81
N LEU A 47 -4.05 -5.23 3.06
CA LEU A 47 -4.29 -5.46 1.65
C LEU A 47 -2.97 -5.51 0.87
N ASP A 48 -1.90 -4.88 1.34
CA ASP A 48 -0.63 -4.84 0.62
C ASP A 48 0.26 -6.06 0.88
N LEU A 49 -0.07 -6.94 1.84
CA LEU A 49 0.72 -8.14 2.15
C LEU A 49 0.97 -9.08 0.96
N PRO A 50 -0.03 -9.37 0.09
CA PRO A 50 0.20 -10.20 -1.10
C PRO A 50 1.23 -9.59 -2.07
N MET A 51 1.50 -8.28 -2.00
CA MET A 51 2.52 -7.61 -2.82
C MET A 51 3.94 -8.08 -2.50
N LEU A 52 4.20 -8.66 -1.31
CA LEU A 52 5.49 -9.24 -0.95
C LEU A 52 5.85 -10.47 -1.79
N ALA A 53 4.84 -11.22 -2.24
CA ALA A 53 5.01 -12.48 -2.95
C ALA A 53 4.95 -12.34 -4.48
N GLN A 54 4.78 -11.12 -5.00
CA GLN A 54 4.64 -10.87 -6.43
C GLN A 54 5.57 -9.76 -6.92
N ASP A 55 6.06 -9.93 -8.15
CA ASP A 55 6.76 -8.85 -8.82
C ASP A 55 5.79 -7.76 -9.31
N TYR A 56 6.34 -6.59 -9.58
CA TYR A 56 5.58 -5.43 -10.01
C TYR A 56 4.77 -5.64 -11.30
N LEU A 57 5.28 -6.41 -12.26
CA LEU A 57 4.60 -6.64 -13.53
C LEU A 57 3.36 -7.49 -13.33
N SER A 58 3.50 -8.57 -12.57
CA SER A 58 2.41 -9.48 -12.23
C SER A 58 1.30 -8.73 -11.50
N TRP A 59 1.65 -7.97 -10.47
CA TRP A 59 0.69 -7.11 -9.75
C TRP A 59 0.02 -6.09 -10.67
N SER A 60 0.79 -5.38 -11.50
CA SER A 60 0.25 -4.35 -12.40
C SER A 60 -0.74 -4.93 -13.41
N ARG A 61 -0.51 -6.15 -13.92
CA ARG A 61 -1.45 -6.84 -14.82
C ARG A 61 -2.74 -7.21 -14.08
N GLN A 62 -2.62 -7.75 -12.87
CA GLN A 62 -3.78 -8.08 -12.03
C GLN A 62 -4.63 -6.83 -11.78
N MET A 63 -4.01 -5.71 -11.36
CA MET A 63 -4.73 -4.46 -11.12
C MET A 63 -5.38 -3.89 -12.37
N THR A 64 -4.73 -4.03 -13.53
CA THR A 64 -5.30 -3.61 -14.82
C THR A 64 -6.53 -4.45 -15.20
N GLY A 65 -6.51 -5.75 -14.88
CA GLY A 65 -7.65 -6.63 -15.10
C GLY A 65 -8.92 -6.21 -14.35
N LEU A 66 -8.78 -5.48 -13.24
CA LEU A 66 -9.89 -4.95 -12.44
C LEU A 66 -10.55 -3.70 -13.03
N LEU A 67 -9.96 -3.07 -14.06
CA LEU A 67 -10.42 -1.80 -14.62
C LEU A 67 -11.60 -2.00 -15.57
N GLN A 68 -12.69 -2.53 -15.04
CA GLN A 68 -13.94 -2.82 -15.76
C GLN A 68 -15.13 -2.20 -15.02
N GLY A 69 -16.25 -1.99 -15.72
CA GLY A 69 -17.43 -1.34 -15.15
C GLY A 69 -17.10 0.05 -14.57
N GLN A 70 -17.62 0.34 -13.38
CA GLN A 70 -17.42 1.64 -12.71
C GLN A 70 -15.94 1.97 -12.44
N ARG A 71 -15.09 0.95 -12.22
CA ARG A 71 -13.65 1.17 -12.05
C ARG A 71 -13.00 1.74 -13.32
N ALA A 72 -13.51 1.40 -14.50
CA ALA A 72 -12.99 1.95 -15.76
C ALA A 72 -13.28 3.45 -15.88
N GLU A 73 -14.43 3.89 -15.37
CA GLU A 73 -14.86 5.30 -15.36
C GLU A 73 -14.02 6.11 -14.38
N TRP A 74 -13.91 5.69 -13.12
CA TRP A 74 -13.14 6.42 -12.10
C TRP A 74 -11.65 6.46 -12.40
N SER A 75 -11.11 5.44 -13.08
CA SER A 75 -9.70 5.38 -13.46
C SER A 75 -9.37 6.14 -14.75
N ALA A 76 -10.37 6.71 -15.45
CA ALA A 76 -10.20 7.28 -16.78
C ALA A 76 -9.11 8.38 -16.82
N ARG A 77 -9.17 9.34 -15.88
CA ARG A 77 -8.17 10.43 -15.77
C ARG A 77 -6.76 9.89 -15.58
N TRP A 78 -6.59 8.97 -14.63
CA TRP A 78 -5.29 8.34 -14.37
C TRP A 78 -4.75 7.61 -15.61
N ARG A 79 -5.61 6.83 -16.30
CA ARG A 79 -5.24 6.10 -17.52
C ARG A 79 -4.85 7.03 -18.67
N GLN A 80 -5.54 8.15 -18.84
CA GLN A 80 -5.21 9.16 -19.85
C GLN A 80 -3.84 9.79 -19.59
N LEU A 81 -3.54 10.16 -18.35
CA LEU A 81 -2.24 10.72 -17.99
C LEU A 81 -1.11 9.70 -18.22
N CYS A 82 -1.34 8.43 -17.89
CA CYS A 82 -0.39 7.36 -18.17
C CYS A 82 -0.19 7.10 -19.67
N ALA A 83 -1.23 7.23 -20.50
CA ALA A 83 -1.12 6.99 -21.94
C ALA A 83 -0.22 8.01 -22.65
N GLY A 84 -0.09 9.22 -22.10
CA GLY A 84 0.79 10.25 -22.64
C GLY A 84 2.26 10.12 -22.23
N LEU A 85 2.62 9.18 -21.33
CA LEU A 85 4.00 9.00 -20.88
C LEU A 85 4.82 8.23 -21.90
N ASP A 86 6.03 8.72 -22.18
CA ASP A 86 7.08 7.93 -22.80
C ASP A 86 7.86 7.18 -21.70
N PRO A 87 7.84 5.84 -21.66
CA PRO A 87 8.57 5.05 -20.67
C PRO A 87 10.10 5.18 -20.75
N LEU A 88 10.63 5.71 -21.86
CA LEU A 88 12.07 5.86 -22.11
C LEU A 88 12.58 7.29 -21.91
N ALA A 89 11.68 8.25 -21.72
CA ALA A 89 12.05 9.63 -21.44
C ALA A 89 12.64 9.77 -20.01
N PRO A 90 13.45 10.81 -19.75
CA PRO A 90 13.87 11.15 -18.40
C PRO A 90 12.67 11.31 -17.46
N ALA A 91 12.84 10.91 -16.20
CA ALA A 91 11.78 11.02 -15.21
C ALA A 91 11.44 12.49 -14.94
N ASP A 92 10.17 12.84 -15.09
CA ASP A 92 9.61 14.13 -14.73
C ASP A 92 8.82 13.98 -13.43
N GLU A 93 9.40 14.46 -12.33
CA GLU A 93 8.84 14.31 -10.99
C GLU A 93 7.46 14.98 -10.85
N ALA A 94 7.25 16.14 -11.47
CA ALA A 94 5.97 16.84 -11.42
C ALA A 94 4.88 16.03 -12.12
N ARG A 95 5.22 15.50 -13.30
CA ARG A 95 4.30 14.65 -14.06
C ARG A 95 4.00 13.33 -13.34
N LEU A 96 4.98 12.73 -12.67
CA LEU A 96 4.78 11.52 -11.87
C LEU A 96 3.90 11.79 -10.66
N ALA A 97 4.07 12.94 -9.99
CA ALA A 97 3.22 13.37 -8.89
C ALA A 97 1.75 13.54 -9.33
N ASP A 98 1.51 14.15 -10.49
CA ASP A 98 0.15 14.32 -11.04
C ASP A 98 -0.53 12.97 -11.32
N ILE A 99 0.22 12.01 -11.85
CA ILE A 99 -0.30 10.67 -12.12
C ILE A 99 -0.60 9.92 -10.83
N ALA A 100 0.27 10.07 -9.83
CA ALA A 100 0.09 9.49 -8.50
C ALA A 100 -1.16 10.06 -7.80
N ALA A 101 -1.38 11.37 -7.90
CA ALA A 101 -2.58 12.03 -7.38
C ALA A 101 -3.84 11.49 -8.08
N ALA A 102 -3.84 11.41 -9.42
CA ALA A 102 -4.98 10.87 -10.16
C ALA A 102 -5.27 9.39 -9.83
N ARG A 103 -4.24 8.59 -9.56
CA ARG A 103 -4.40 7.20 -9.08
C ARG A 103 -5.02 7.16 -7.68
N THR A 104 -4.59 8.06 -6.80
CA THR A 104 -5.09 8.18 -5.42
C THR A 104 -6.58 8.56 -5.41
N ASP A 105 -6.98 9.51 -6.26
CA ASP A 105 -8.38 9.90 -6.45
C ASP A 105 -9.27 8.71 -6.85
N TYR A 106 -8.79 7.89 -7.80
CA TYR A 106 -9.46 6.66 -8.21
C TYR A 106 -9.64 5.66 -7.05
N LEU A 107 -8.59 5.47 -6.23
CA LEU A 107 -8.67 4.56 -5.09
C LEU A 107 -9.61 5.08 -3.99
N HIS A 108 -9.65 6.40 -3.77
CA HIS A 108 -10.65 7.01 -2.90
C HIS A 108 -12.07 6.86 -3.42
N ALA A 109 -12.29 6.95 -4.74
CA ALA A 109 -13.59 6.67 -5.34
C ALA A 109 -14.02 5.22 -5.09
N CYS A 110 -13.12 4.26 -5.34
CA CYS A 110 -13.37 2.85 -5.02
C CYS A 110 -13.77 2.64 -3.54
N LYS A 111 -13.06 3.30 -2.60
CA LYS A 111 -13.35 3.18 -1.17
C LYS A 111 -14.72 3.75 -0.79
N ARG A 112 -15.10 4.91 -1.35
CA ARG A 112 -16.41 5.54 -1.09
C ARG A 112 -17.57 4.64 -1.52
N GLU A 113 -17.37 3.89 -2.59
CA GLU A 113 -18.35 2.94 -3.14
C GLU A 113 -18.30 1.56 -2.46
N GLY A 114 -17.57 1.45 -1.34
CA GLY A 114 -17.53 0.24 -0.52
C GLY A 114 -16.64 -0.88 -1.07
N LEU A 115 -15.77 -0.61 -2.05
CA LEU A 115 -14.87 -1.63 -2.56
C LEU A 115 -13.74 -1.91 -1.57
N HIS A 116 -13.65 -3.17 -1.13
CA HIS A 116 -12.66 -3.61 -0.14
C HIS A 116 -11.28 -3.92 -0.74
N PHE A 117 -11.22 -4.26 -2.03
CA PHE A 117 -9.96 -4.56 -2.70
C PHE A 117 -9.42 -3.32 -3.43
N ILE A 118 -8.63 -2.52 -2.71
CA ILE A 118 -8.01 -1.27 -3.16
C ILE A 118 -6.51 -1.30 -2.86
N GLN A 119 -5.69 -1.53 -3.89
CA GLN A 119 -4.24 -1.61 -3.75
C GLN A 119 -3.51 -0.54 -4.58
N PRO A 120 -2.43 0.05 -4.05
CA PRO A 120 -1.89 -0.18 -2.69
C PRO A 120 -2.72 0.55 -1.63
N GLY A 121 -2.98 -0.09 -0.49
CA GLY A 121 -3.81 0.45 0.60
C GLY A 121 -3.23 1.77 1.16
N ARG A 122 -1.90 1.89 1.16
CA ARG A 122 -1.19 3.09 1.62
C ARG A 122 -1.37 4.33 0.74
N PHE A 123 -1.91 4.20 -0.47
CA PHE A 123 -2.30 5.37 -1.27
C PHE A 123 -3.55 6.05 -0.70
N VAL A 124 -4.44 5.29 -0.06
CA VAL A 124 -5.72 5.79 0.48
C VAL A 124 -5.58 6.23 1.94
N LEU A 125 -4.69 5.57 2.68
CA LEU A 125 -4.33 5.93 4.05
C LEU A 125 -2.81 6.02 4.16
N PRO A 126 -2.21 7.14 3.71
CA PRO A 126 -0.76 7.27 3.64
C PRO A 126 -0.07 7.33 5.01
N GLY A 127 -0.79 7.70 6.07
CA GLY A 127 -0.18 7.97 7.37
C GLY A 127 0.97 8.97 7.21
N GLU A 128 2.13 8.63 7.77
CA GLU A 128 3.37 9.42 7.67
C GLU A 128 3.98 9.49 6.25
N MET A 129 3.53 8.66 5.29
CA MET A 129 4.08 8.62 3.93
C MET A 129 3.42 9.60 2.96
N ALA A 130 2.56 10.50 3.44
CA ALA A 130 1.91 11.49 2.58
C ALA A 130 2.94 12.32 1.80
N GLY A 131 2.86 12.30 0.47
CA GLY A 131 3.80 13.00 -0.41
C GLY A 131 5.14 12.28 -0.66
N ALA A 132 5.38 11.11 -0.06
CA ALA A 132 6.61 10.37 -0.27
C ALA A 132 6.75 9.90 -1.74
N PRO A 133 7.95 9.96 -2.35
CA PRO A 133 8.19 9.43 -3.70
C PRO A 133 7.81 7.96 -3.87
N ALA A 134 7.85 7.19 -2.78
CA ALA A 134 7.40 5.80 -2.75
C ALA A 134 5.90 5.62 -3.08
N LEU A 135 5.07 6.66 -2.96
CA LEU A 135 3.66 6.67 -3.38
C LEU A 135 3.46 7.25 -4.80
N GLN A 136 4.53 7.42 -5.58
CA GLN A 136 4.46 8.05 -6.90
C GLN A 136 4.63 7.08 -8.09
N PHE A 137 4.67 5.77 -7.83
CA PHE A 137 4.77 4.80 -8.92
C PHE A 137 3.40 4.52 -9.52
N SER A 138 3.36 4.51 -10.84
CA SER A 138 2.22 4.03 -11.60
C SER A 138 2.73 3.46 -12.92
N ARG A 139 2.22 2.30 -13.31
CA ARG A 139 2.39 1.78 -14.66
C ARG A 139 1.06 1.93 -15.38
N GLY A 140 1.12 2.52 -16.57
CA GLY A 140 -0.01 2.59 -17.49
C GLY A 140 -0.39 1.21 -18.02
N PRO A 141 -1.64 1.03 -18.49
CA PRO A 141 -2.21 -0.29 -18.83
C PRO A 141 -1.64 -0.95 -20.10
N THR A 142 -0.63 -0.40 -20.79
CA THR A 142 -0.11 -1.02 -22.02
C THR A 142 1.35 -0.66 -22.26
N SER A 143 2.22 -1.63 -22.02
CA SER A 143 3.45 -1.77 -22.79
C SER A 143 3.68 -3.26 -23.02
N THR A 144 3.26 -3.73 -24.19
CA THR A 144 3.57 -5.08 -24.69
C THR A 144 5.09 -5.20 -24.82
N PRO A 145 5.72 -6.26 -24.30
CA PRO A 145 7.15 -6.47 -24.55
C PRO A 145 7.31 -6.83 -26.02
N SER A 146 7.95 -5.93 -26.80
CA SER A 146 8.40 -6.28 -28.16
C SER A 146 9.37 -7.45 -28.07
N ALA A 147 9.09 -8.48 -28.85
CA ALA A 147 9.75 -9.78 -28.84
C ALA A 147 11.24 -9.70 -29.17
N LYS A 148 12.07 -10.30 -28.29
CA LYS A 148 13.19 -11.23 -28.59
C LYS A 148 13.88 -11.63 -27.27
N PRO A 149 13.90 -12.92 -26.88
CA PRO A 149 14.60 -13.36 -25.67
C PRO A 149 16.07 -13.62 -25.98
N SER A 150 16.95 -12.66 -25.72
CA SER A 150 18.39 -12.89 -25.68
C SER A 150 18.83 -13.17 -24.24
N TRP A 151 19.02 -14.45 -23.91
CA TRP A 151 19.36 -14.99 -22.58
C TRP A 151 20.79 -14.67 -22.09
N ARG A 152 21.33 -13.49 -22.39
CA ARG A 152 22.61 -13.03 -21.82
C ARG A 152 22.61 -11.51 -21.63
N ARG A 153 21.98 -11.01 -20.58
CA ARG A 153 22.38 -9.75 -19.94
C ARG A 153 22.27 -9.88 -18.43
N PRO A 154 23.35 -9.59 -17.67
CA PRO A 154 23.32 -9.63 -16.20
C PRO A 154 22.36 -8.57 -15.64
N ILE A 155 22.00 -8.74 -14.37
CA ILE A 155 21.00 -8.08 -13.50
C ILE A 155 20.99 -6.51 -13.49
N ASN A 156 21.65 -5.83 -14.42
CA ASN A 156 21.80 -4.37 -14.46
C ASN A 156 21.26 -3.73 -15.77
N THR A 157 20.07 -4.12 -16.23
CA THR A 157 19.36 -3.34 -17.26
C THR A 157 18.37 -2.42 -16.57
N ALA A 158 18.60 -1.10 -16.71
CA ALA A 158 17.82 -0.04 -16.10
C ALA A 158 16.32 -0.26 -16.36
N THR A 159 15.62 -0.74 -15.34
CA THR A 159 14.18 -0.53 -15.22
C THR A 159 13.96 0.98 -15.29
N PRO A 160 13.03 1.51 -16.11
CA PRO A 160 12.73 2.93 -16.11
C PRO A 160 12.57 3.39 -14.66
N ALA A 161 13.23 4.48 -14.27
CA ALA A 161 13.38 4.92 -12.88
C ALA A 161 12.05 4.98 -12.09
N CYS A 162 10.93 5.07 -12.81
CA CYS A 162 9.57 5.00 -12.28
C CYS A 162 9.11 3.61 -11.74
N CYS A 163 9.85 2.52 -11.97
CA CYS A 163 9.32 1.14 -11.85
C CYS A 163 10.09 0.17 -10.94
N ALA A 164 11.21 0.53 -10.30
CA ALA A 164 11.99 -0.40 -9.48
C ALA A 164 12.33 0.14 -8.09
N ASN A 165 11.39 -0.04 -7.14
CA ASN A 165 11.61 -0.34 -5.71
C ASN A 165 10.34 -0.18 -4.85
N ALA A 166 9.26 0.40 -5.39
CA ALA A 166 8.13 0.83 -4.57
C ALA A 166 7.26 -0.30 -3.98
N THR A 167 7.10 -1.43 -4.66
CA THR A 167 6.34 -2.60 -4.16
C THR A 167 6.91 -3.10 -2.83
N ASN A 168 8.24 -3.20 -2.76
CA ASN A 168 8.92 -3.66 -1.56
C ASN A 168 8.94 -2.57 -0.48
N THR A 169 9.11 -1.29 -0.85
CA THR A 169 9.08 -0.17 0.12
C THR A 169 7.70 0.02 0.77
N ILE A 170 6.61 -0.13 0.03
CA ILE A 170 5.25 -0.04 0.59
C ILE A 170 4.94 -1.24 1.46
N ALA A 171 5.27 -2.44 0.98
CA ALA A 171 4.97 -3.67 1.70
C ALA A 171 5.95 -3.97 2.86
N LYS A 172 7.09 -3.26 2.97
CA LYS A 172 8.06 -3.36 4.08
C LYS A 172 7.98 -2.24 5.10
N GLY A 173 7.18 -1.20 4.88
CA GLY A 173 7.03 -0.13 5.88
C GLY A 173 6.09 -0.51 7.03
N TRP A 174 6.16 -1.79 7.44
CA TRP A 174 5.65 -2.38 8.67
C TRP A 174 6.79 -2.46 9.68
#